data_AF-A0A401AFP4-F1
#
_entry.id   AF-A0A401AFP4-F1
#
_cell.length_a   1.000
_cell.length_b   1.000
_cell.length_c   1.000
_cell.angle_alpha   90.00
_cell.angle_beta   90.00
_cell.angle_gamma   90.00
#
_symmetry.space_group_name_H-M   'P 1'
#
loop_
_entity.id
_entity.type
_entity.pdbx_description
1 polymer ?
#
loop_
_entity_poly.entity_id
_entity_poly.type
_entity_poly.pdbx_seq_one_letter_code
_entity_poly.pdbx_strand_id
1 'polypeptide(L)' 'MTAQEIKEFCKEQGLTYKQLGELIGYSESSLKSILTTGKISENLEKSIKLLIENRDLKLKLKEMDNLKNTLKTLLDLK' A
#
# COMPACT_ATOMS: atom_id res chain seq x y z
N MET A 1 -11.69 -9.79 1.68
CA MET A 1 -10.69 -9.64 0.59
C MET A 1 -10.40 -11.01 -0.04
N THR A 2 -10.15 -11.10 -1.34
CA THR A 2 -9.93 -12.35 -2.10
C THR A 2 -8.49 -12.50 -2.58
N ALA A 3 -8.09 -13.71 -2.96
CA ALA A 3 -6.75 -13.94 -3.52
C ALA A 3 -6.55 -13.19 -4.84
N GLN A 4 -7.62 -12.95 -5.60
CA GLN A 4 -7.56 -12.18 -6.83
C GLN A 4 -7.29 -10.70 -6.56
N GLU A 5 -7.98 -10.11 -5.58
CA GLU A 5 -7.76 -8.72 -5.16
C GLU A 5 -6.32 -8.47 -4.68
N ILE A 6 -5.70 -9.42 -3.97
CA ILE A 6 -4.28 -9.30 -3.59
C ILE A 6 -3.35 -9.30 -4.81
N LYS A 7 -3.63 -10.14 -5.81
CA LYS A 7 -2.82 -10.20 -7.04
C LYS A 7 -2.93 -8.91 -7.83
N GLU A 8 -4.14 -8.39 -7.95
CA GLU A 8 -4.42 -7.10 -8.59
C GLU A 8 -3.71 -5.96 -7.86
N PHE A 9 -3.82 -5.90 -6.53
CA PHE A 9 -3.10 -4.93 -5.71
C PHE A 9 -1.59 -4.96 -5.94
N CYS A 10 -0.97 -6.15 -5.94
CA CYS A 10 0.46 -6.28 -6.25
C CYS A 10 0.80 -5.72 -7.64
N LYS A 11 -0.03 -6.00 -8.64
CA LYS A 11 0.19 -5.54 -10.02
C LYS A 11 0.05 -4.02 -10.14
N GLU A 12 -1.00 -3.44 -9.57
CA GLU A 12 -1.26 -2.00 -9.59
C GLU A 12 -0.17 -1.21 -8.86
N GLN A 13 0.34 -1.76 -7.77
CA GLN A 13 1.36 -1.12 -6.94
C GLN A 13 2.79 -1.43 -7.40
N GLY A 14 2.98 -2.25 -8.44
CA GLY A 14 4.29 -2.69 -8.91
C GLY A 14 5.08 -3.48 -7.85
N LEU A 15 4.39 -4.22 -6.98
CA LEU A 15 4.99 -4.99 -5.90
C LEU A 15 5.10 -6.47 -6.28
N THR A 16 6.21 -7.07 -5.90
CA THR A 16 6.32 -8.54 -5.83
C THR A 16 5.64 -9.06 -4.56
N TYR A 17 5.24 -10.35 -4.55
CA TYR A 17 4.70 -10.97 -3.34
C TYR A 17 5.68 -10.98 -2.17
N LYS A 18 7.00 -11.01 -2.46
CA LYS A 18 8.04 -10.89 -1.45
C LYS A 18 7.99 -9.51 -0.77
N GLN A 19 7.97 -8.44 -1.56
CA GLN A 19 7.88 -7.07 -1.05
C GLN A 19 6.56 -6.82 -0.32
N LEU A 20 5.44 -7.34 -0.84
CA LEU A 20 4.17 -7.29 -0.11
C LEU A 20 4.32 -7.94 1.26
N GLY A 21 4.88 -9.15 1.31
CA GLY A 21 5.13 -9.87 2.54
C GLY A 21 5.96 -9.09 3.54
N GLU A 22 7.09 -8.51 3.11
CA GLU A 22 7.95 -7.68 3.95
C GLU A 22 7.18 -6.48 4.55
N LEU A 23 6.28 -5.86 3.79
CA LEU A 23 5.50 -4.70 4.25
C LEU A 23 4.44 -5.07 5.31
N ILE A 24 3.91 -6.29 5.26
CA ILE A 24 2.81 -6.74 6.14
C ILE A 24 3.24 -7.80 7.17
N GLY A 25 4.52 -8.16 7.22
CA GLY A 25 5.09 -9.11 8.18
C GLY A 25 4.90 -10.59 7.82
N TYR A 26 4.84 -10.93 6.53
CA TYR A 26 4.69 -12.30 6.02
C TYR A 26 5.86 -12.69 5.12
N SER A 27 6.21 -13.99 5.09
CA SER A 27 7.15 -14.50 4.09
C SER A 27 6.48 -14.67 2.73
N GLU A 28 7.27 -14.62 1.66
CA GLU A 28 6.80 -14.87 0.29
C GLU A 28 6.14 -16.26 0.16
N SER A 29 6.71 -17.28 0.80
CA SER A 29 6.19 -18.66 0.78
C SER A 29 4.81 -18.77 1.44
N SER A 30 4.62 -18.12 2.59
CA SER A 30 3.32 -18.06 3.28
C SER A 30 2.27 -17.36 2.42
N LEU A 31 2.62 -16.22 1.81
CA LEU A 31 1.73 -15.50 0.90
C LEU A 31 1.34 -16.34 -0.32
N LYS A 32 2.29 -17.02 -0.97
CA LYS A 32 2.00 -17.91 -2.11
C LYS A 32 1.06 -19.05 -1.73
N SER A 33 1.27 -19.65 -0.56
CA SER A 33 0.40 -20.72 -0.06
C SER A 33 -1.04 -20.21 0.18
N ILE A 34 -1.17 -19.05 0.82
CA ILE A 34 -2.47 -18.41 1.08
C ILE A 34 -3.19 -18.06 -0.24
N LEU A 35 -2.47 -17.49 -1.21
CA LEU A 35 -3.02 -17.13 -2.52
C LEU A 35 -3.45 -18.35 -3.36
N THR A 36 -2.79 -19.49 -3.17
CA THR A 36 -3.12 -20.74 -3.85
C THR A 36 -4.31 -21.44 -3.21
N THR A 37 -4.34 -21.46 -1.88
CA THR A 37 -5.41 -22.13 -1.10
C THR A 37 -6.67 -21.27 -0.95
N GLY A 38 -6.57 -19.95 -1.18
CA GLY A 38 -7.65 -19.00 -0.98
C GLY A 38 -7.99 -18.71 0.49
N LYS A 39 -7.24 -19.29 1.44
CA LYS A 39 -7.50 -19.18 2.89
C LYS A 39 -6.89 -17.90 3.46
N ILE A 40 -7.45 -16.75 3.10
CA ILE A 40 -7.03 -15.45 3.62
C ILE A 40 -7.56 -15.30 5.06
N SER A 41 -6.66 -15.08 6.01
CA SER A 41 -7.03 -14.79 7.39
C SER A 41 -7.49 -13.35 7.53
N GLU A 42 -8.33 -13.09 8.53
CA GLU A 42 -8.77 -11.73 8.86
C GLU A 42 -7.58 -10.81 9.20
N ASN A 43 -6.55 -11.34 9.84
CA ASN A 43 -5.32 -10.60 10.14
C ASN A 43 -4.61 -10.15 8.88
N LEU A 44 -4.43 -11.05 7.89
CA LEU A 44 -3.81 -10.71 6.62
C LEU A 44 -4.60 -9.61 5.88
N GLU A 45 -5.92 -9.74 5.85
CA GLU A 45 -6.80 -8.73 5.25
C GLU A 45 -6.66 -7.37 5.92
N LYS A 46 -6.66 -7.32 7.26
CA LYS A 46 -6.46 -6.07 8.01
C LYS A 46 -5.09 -5.45 7.74
N SER A 47 -4.03 -6.26 7.70
CA SER A 47 -2.68 -5.76 7.42
C SER A 47 -2.57 -5.13 6.03
N ILE A 48 -3.20 -5.73 5.01
CA ILE A 48 -3.21 -5.18 3.65
C ILE A 48 -4.05 -3.90 3.58
N LYS A 49 -5.23 -3.86 4.22
CA LYS A 49 -6.03 -2.63 4.31
C LYS A 49 -5.29 -1.48 4.99
N LEU A 50 -4.60 -1.76 6.10
CA LEU A 50 -3.76 -0.77 6.78
C LEU A 50 -2.62 -0.26 5.90
N LEU A 51 -2.00 -1.13 5.11
CA LEU A 51 -0.96 -0.73 4.17
C LEU A 51 -1.52 0.23 3.09
N ILE A 52 -2.70 -0.06 2.55
CA ILE A 52 -3.40 0.79 1.58
C ILE A 52 -3.68 2.16 2.20
N GLU A 53 -4.34 2.19 3.35
CA GLU A 53 -4.69 3.43 4.04
C GLU A 53 -3.44 4.26 4.38
N ASN A 54 -2.36 3.62 4.83
CA ASN A 54 -1.10 4.32 5.11
C ASN A 54 -0.51 4.99 3.86
N ARG A 55 -0.61 4.35 2.69
CA ARG A 55 -0.14 4.92 1.43
C ARG A 55 -1.00 6.11 1.01
N ASP A 56 -2.32 5.99 1.09
CA ASP A 56 -3.24 7.07 0.76
C ASP A 56 -3.03 8.29 1.66
N LEU A 57 -2.82 8.06 2.95
CA LEU A 57 -2.49 9.13 3.90
C LEU A 57 -1.16 9.81 3.55
N LYS A 58 -0.13 9.04 3.18
CA LYS A 58 1.17 9.60 2.74
C LYS A 58 1.04 10.42 1.45
N LEU A 59 0.20 10.01 0.50
CA LEU A 59 -0.07 10.78 -0.70
C LEU A 59 -0.75 12.11 -0.38
N LYS A 60 -1.79 12.10 0.45
CA LYS A 60 -2.49 13.32 0.90
C LYS A 60 -1.56 14.30 1.62
N LEU A 61 -0.66 13.79 2.47
CA LEU A 61 0.35 14.61 3.13
C LEU A 61 1.30 15.26 2.12
N LYS A 62 1.79 14.49 1.14
CA LYS A 62 2.66 15.01 0.07
C LYS A 62 1.95 16.09 -0.76
N GLU A 63 0.66 15.92 -1.07
CA GLU A 63 -0.13 16.92 -1.77
C GLU A 63 -0.29 18.21 -0.96
N MET A 64 -0.55 18.10 0.35
CA MET A 64 -0.57 19.26 1.25
C MET A 64 0.77 19.98 1.31
N ASP A 65 1.88 19.25 1.41
CA ASP A 65 3.21 19.84 1.42
C ASP A 65 3.53 20.55 0.10
N ASN A 66 3.15 19.95 -1.03
CA ASN A 66 3.30 20.57 -2.35
C ASN A 66 2.48 21.85 -2.47
N LEU A 67 1.23 21.86 -1.99
CA LEU A 67 0.39 23.05 -1.96
C LEU A 67 1.02 24.15 -1.11
N LYS A 68 1.46 23.81 0.11
CA LYS A 68 2.12 24.74 1.03
C LYS A 68 3.38 25.35 0.41
N ASN A 69 4.21 24.53 -0.25
CA ASN A 69 5.42 25.01 -0.92
C ASN A 69 5.09 25.90 -2.10
N THR A 70 4.09 25.53 -2.92
CA THR A 70 3.63 26.37 -4.04
C THR A 70 3.16 27.74 -3.55
N LEU A 71 2.37 27.78 -2.47
CA LEU A 71 1.92 29.05 -1.89
C LEU A 71 3.07 29.90 -1.35
N LYS A 72 4.05 29.29 -0.67
CA LYS A 72 5.25 30.00 -0.21
C LYS A 72 6.01 30.62 -1.38
N THR A 73 6.31 29.83 -2.41
CA THR A 73 6.99 30.32 -3.61
C THR A 73 6.24 31.49 -4.24
N LEU A 74 4.91 31.45 -4.31
CA LEU A 74 4.12 32.56 -4.85
C LEU A 74 4.15 33.82 -3.98
N LEU A 75 4.21 33.67 -2.65
CA LEU A 75 4.31 34.80 -1.72
C LEU A 75 5.72 35.41 -1.71
N ASP A 76 6.76 34.60 -1.88
CA ASP A 76 8.16 35.03 -1.94
C ASP A 76 8.53 35.68 -3.30
N LEU A 77 7.68 35.53 -4.32
CA LEU A 77 7.81 36.18 -5.62
C LEU A 77 7.18 37.59 -5.68
N LYS A 78 6.54 38.05 -4.61
CA LYS A 78 6.01 39.41 -4.45
C LYS A 78 7.05 40.36 -3.86
#